data_AF-A0A8T4R212-F1
#
_entry.id   AF-A0A8T4R212-F1
#
_cell.length_a   1.000
_cell.length_b   1.000
_cell.length_c   1.000
_cell.angle_alpha   90.00
_cell.angle_beta   90.00
_cell.angle_gamma   90.00
#
_symmetry.space_group_name_H-M   'P 1'
#
loop_
_entity.id
_entity.type
_entity.pdbx_description
1 polymer ?
#
loop_
_entity_poly.entity_id
_entity_poly.type
_entity_poly.pdbx_seq_one_letter_code
_entity_poly.pdbx_strand_id
1 'polypeptide(L)'
;MVVTANPDRYVRKIGSPSALVNALGTARTMPGYNNLRTADFLRRLTMAMGNGHDGELFNWVSEEHLADLLVNSPNNLDWFFLLRDSTYLPTRQTWEFLKSRSWSSQAVTELDRIVDDIHNGGFAPENELHLELEYSRYIRHGPPRGSREGGSKLSFEGFRMFPFVNPGEVIQAYLPELFAQGAAEEAFEVLRFIQQKTETDVPLLVIANLRFGAWFVVGPIEDYLRAVGVTVVREYLKSTEFDTSRQSQPEPHISRETWKYIAANNPDVVVVDATGMPEKDGLTRFPAAMLGYITAFDAYNVAAGMPAWQPDTNKHHLVQRLSELGHSNSYRLEFWAPDLTERIFIGNRQYDSGFGQTGGGRTLTILSSTSPSRYSSVFDDPEARLHGLEPVLTKKGIGWLPVAPDVDSYVAAIQTLMKARISELLVQ
;
A
#
# COMPACT_ATOMS: atom_id res chain seq x y z
N MET A 1 17.64 66.19 -0.67
CA MET A 1 16.30 65.63 -0.38
C MET A 1 16.39 64.12 -0.48
N VAL A 2 16.56 63.41 0.65
CA VAL A 2 16.58 61.95 0.67
C VAL A 2 15.13 61.50 0.66
N VAL A 3 14.64 61.07 -0.51
CA VAL A 3 13.35 60.38 -0.58
C VAL A 3 13.55 59.03 0.10
N THR A 4 13.17 58.93 1.37
CA THR A 4 13.00 57.66 2.07
C THR A 4 11.81 56.96 1.43
N ALA A 5 12.07 56.22 0.35
CA ALA A 5 11.08 55.33 -0.23
C ALA A 5 10.66 54.34 0.87
N ASN A 6 9.36 54.30 1.19
CA ASN A 6 8.82 53.42 2.22
C ASN A 6 9.01 51.95 1.77
N PRO A 7 9.92 51.17 2.40
CA PRO A 7 10.23 49.80 2.02
C PRO A 7 8.97 48.91 2.03
N ASP A 8 8.04 49.21 2.95
CA ASP A 8 6.79 48.47 3.13
C ASP A 8 5.91 48.46 1.87
N ARG A 9 6.04 49.47 1.00
CA ARG A 9 5.26 49.55 -0.24
C ARG A 9 5.81 48.62 -1.34
N TYR A 10 7.10 48.30 -1.30
CA TYR A 10 7.75 47.35 -2.21
C TYR A 10 7.63 45.90 -1.71
N VAL A 11 7.73 45.70 -0.39
CA VAL A 11 7.66 44.39 0.26
C VAL A 11 6.28 43.72 0.12
N ARG A 12 5.18 44.51 0.04
CA ARG A 12 3.80 43.98 -0.13
C ARG A 12 3.55 43.17 -1.41
N LYS A 13 4.47 43.20 -2.39
CA LYS A 13 4.36 42.44 -3.63
C LYS A 13 5.08 41.08 -3.59
N ILE A 14 5.82 40.79 -2.52
CA ILE A 14 6.63 39.57 -2.36
C ILE A 14 5.88 38.61 -1.44
N GLY A 15 5.89 37.32 -1.76
CA GLY A 15 5.11 36.26 -1.09
C GLY A 15 5.39 36.07 0.41
N SER A 16 6.49 36.62 0.94
CA SER A 16 6.84 36.55 2.37
C SER A 16 7.38 37.90 2.91
N PRO A 17 6.49 38.86 3.25
CA PRO A 17 6.87 40.17 3.78
C PRO A 17 7.69 40.10 5.08
N SER A 18 7.39 39.15 5.96
CA SER A 18 8.05 38.98 7.25
C SER A 18 9.49 38.46 7.11
N ALA A 19 9.73 37.48 6.25
CA ALA A 19 11.07 36.91 6.04
C ALA A 19 12.06 37.95 5.50
N LEU A 20 11.61 38.84 4.60
CA LEU A 20 12.41 39.95 4.10
C LEU A 20 12.72 40.99 5.17
N VAL A 21 11.76 41.32 6.04
CA VAL A 21 11.98 42.26 7.15
C VAL A 21 12.99 41.68 8.15
N ASN A 22 12.87 40.39 8.46
CA ASN A 22 13.80 39.70 9.35
C ASN A 22 15.21 39.62 8.73
N ALA A 23 15.31 39.22 7.46
CA ALA A 23 16.58 39.19 6.73
C ALA A 23 17.27 40.56 6.68
N LEU A 24 16.51 41.65 6.50
CA LEU A 24 17.03 43.01 6.58
C LEU A 24 17.54 43.37 7.98
N GLY A 25 16.86 42.89 9.02
CA GLY A 25 17.33 43.02 10.40
C GLY A 25 18.67 42.30 10.61
N THR A 26 18.76 41.06 10.15
CA THR A 26 19.96 40.22 10.24
C THR A 26 21.13 40.77 9.43
N ALA A 27 20.91 41.26 8.19
CA ALA A 27 21.97 41.82 7.35
C ALA A 27 22.63 43.06 7.99
N ARG A 28 21.86 43.88 8.72
CA ARG A 28 22.39 45.08 9.39
C ARG A 28 23.36 44.78 10.52
N THR A 29 23.35 43.55 11.04
CA THR A 29 24.27 43.11 12.10
C THR A 29 25.49 42.36 11.55
N MET A 30 25.52 42.05 10.24
CA MET A 30 26.61 41.31 9.59
C MET A 30 27.81 42.22 9.23
N PRO A 31 29.06 41.75 9.39
CA PRO A 31 30.25 42.47 8.93
C PRO A 31 30.25 42.67 7.42
N GLY A 32 30.61 43.87 6.95
CA GLY A 32 30.70 44.17 5.51
C GLY A 32 29.41 44.70 4.87
N TYR A 33 28.34 44.92 5.65
CA TYR A 33 27.15 45.62 5.17
C TYR A 33 27.50 47.06 4.78
N ASN A 34 27.83 47.26 3.51
CA ASN A 34 28.08 48.58 2.93
C ASN A 34 26.75 49.34 2.77
N ASN A 35 26.80 50.67 2.70
CA ASN A 35 25.66 51.59 2.53
C ASN A 35 24.91 51.43 1.17
N LEU A 36 24.65 50.20 0.70
CA LEU A 36 23.56 49.99 -0.25
C LEU A 36 22.29 50.48 0.42
N ARG A 37 21.63 51.45 -0.23
CA ARG A 37 20.31 51.86 0.20
C ARG A 37 19.44 50.61 0.08
N THR A 38 18.89 50.12 1.19
CA THR A 38 17.91 49.03 1.22
C THR A 38 16.83 49.18 0.14
N ALA A 39 16.45 50.43 -0.16
CA ALA A 39 15.56 50.78 -1.25
C ALA A 39 16.08 50.41 -2.67
N ASP A 40 17.38 50.51 -2.95
CA ASP A 40 17.96 50.10 -4.24
C ASP A 40 18.02 48.58 -4.39
N PHE A 41 18.35 47.85 -3.32
CA PHE A 41 18.27 46.38 -3.32
C PHE A 41 16.82 45.91 -3.56
N LEU A 42 15.86 46.41 -2.78
CA LEU A 42 14.45 46.06 -2.94
C LEU A 42 13.91 46.44 -4.33
N ARG A 43 14.38 47.56 -4.89
CA ARG A 43 14.03 47.98 -6.25
C ARG A 43 14.58 47.01 -7.30
N ARG A 44 15.85 46.60 -7.20
CA ARG A 44 16.47 45.63 -8.11
C ARG A 44 15.81 44.26 -7.99
N LEU A 45 15.50 43.82 -6.78
CA LEU A 45 14.74 42.60 -6.50
C LEU A 45 13.35 42.68 -7.16
N THR A 46 12.66 43.81 -7.02
CA THR A 46 11.36 44.06 -7.67
C THR A 46 11.45 44.04 -9.19
N MET A 47 12.50 44.61 -9.77
CA MET A 47 12.74 44.59 -11.21
C MET A 47 13.07 43.18 -11.70
N ALA A 48 13.79 42.39 -10.92
CA ALA A 48 14.12 41.00 -11.24
C ALA A 48 12.89 40.07 -11.25
N MET A 49 11.87 40.39 -10.48
CA MET A 49 10.63 39.61 -10.44
C MET A 49 9.69 39.84 -11.64
N GLY A 50 9.88 40.90 -12.44
CA GLY A 50 8.93 41.26 -13.50
C GLY A 50 7.50 41.56 -12.97
N ASN A 51 6.52 41.68 -13.88
CA ASN A 51 5.10 41.85 -13.52
C ASN A 51 4.38 40.50 -13.22
N GLY A 52 5.12 39.39 -13.13
CA GLY A 52 4.61 38.03 -12.98
C GLY A 52 4.93 37.43 -11.61
N HIS A 53 4.06 36.56 -11.13
CA HIS A 53 4.04 35.98 -9.79
C HIS A 53 5.11 34.91 -9.52
N ASP A 54 6.41 35.24 -9.62
CA ASP A 54 7.50 34.34 -9.20
C ASP A 54 7.95 34.58 -7.75
N GLY A 55 7.07 35.16 -6.93
CA GLY A 55 7.30 35.39 -5.49
C GLY A 55 7.44 34.10 -4.67
N GLU A 56 7.13 32.94 -5.25
CA GLU A 56 7.28 31.64 -4.60
C GLU A 56 8.74 31.28 -4.33
N LEU A 57 9.70 31.72 -5.14
CA LEU A 57 11.13 31.41 -4.91
C LEU A 57 11.59 31.90 -3.52
N PHE A 58 11.07 33.05 -3.07
CA PHE A 58 11.35 33.61 -1.75
C PHE A 58 10.70 32.87 -0.59
N ASN A 59 9.67 32.07 -0.85
CA ASN A 59 9.11 31.19 0.18
C ASN A 59 10.09 30.06 0.54
N TRP A 60 11.14 29.86 -0.28
CA TRP A 60 12.11 28.78 -0.14
C TRP A 60 13.53 29.27 0.23
N VAL A 61 13.77 30.59 0.29
CA VAL A 61 15.06 31.17 0.72
C VAL A 61 15.01 31.41 2.24
N SER A 62 16.03 30.98 2.97
CA SER A 62 16.14 31.30 4.40
C SER A 62 16.40 32.79 4.65
N GLU A 63 16.02 33.29 5.82
CA GLU A 63 16.28 34.68 6.22
C GLU A 63 17.79 35.00 6.25
N GLU A 64 18.60 34.02 6.63
CA GLU A 64 20.06 34.12 6.64
C GLU A 64 20.65 34.24 5.24
N HIS A 65 20.18 33.43 4.29
CA HIS A 65 20.62 33.52 2.89
C HIS A 65 20.19 34.86 2.28
N LEU A 66 18.97 35.32 2.54
CA LEU A 66 18.52 36.64 2.11
C LEU A 66 19.39 37.77 2.69
N ALA A 67 19.82 37.63 3.95
CA ALA A 67 20.74 38.56 4.60
C ALA A 67 22.14 38.53 3.96
N ASP A 68 22.66 37.35 3.62
CA ASP A 68 23.95 37.18 2.94
C ASP A 68 23.94 37.86 1.55
N LEU A 69 22.84 37.81 0.80
CA LEU A 69 22.71 38.55 -0.49
C LEU A 69 22.78 40.05 -0.33
N LEU A 70 22.11 40.55 0.70
CA LEU A 70 22.06 41.98 1.01
C LEU A 70 23.47 42.52 1.27
N VAL A 71 24.33 41.73 1.91
CA VAL A 71 25.70 42.09 2.27
C VAL A 71 26.66 41.87 1.11
N ASN A 72 26.60 40.71 0.45
CA ASN A 72 27.65 40.21 -0.44
C ASN A 72 27.33 40.30 -1.95
N SER A 73 26.09 40.62 -2.35
CA SER A 73 25.68 40.65 -3.77
C SER A 73 25.30 42.04 -4.33
N PRO A 74 26.07 43.14 -4.14
CA PRO A 74 25.69 44.48 -4.62
C PRO A 74 25.41 44.62 -6.13
N ASN A 75 26.02 43.79 -6.97
CA ASN A 75 26.12 44.07 -8.40
C ASN A 75 25.64 42.97 -9.34
N ASN A 76 25.28 41.78 -8.86
CA ASN A 76 24.83 40.73 -9.76
C ASN A 76 23.65 39.93 -9.23
N LEU A 77 22.43 40.34 -9.63
CA LEU A 77 21.26 39.47 -9.53
C LEU A 77 21.28 38.37 -10.61
N ASP A 78 22.29 38.33 -11.47
CA ASP A 78 22.43 37.33 -12.53
C ASP A 78 22.35 35.89 -12.00
N TRP A 79 22.93 35.56 -10.84
CA TRP A 79 22.81 34.20 -10.29
C TRP A 79 21.38 33.88 -9.82
N PHE A 80 20.62 34.89 -9.35
CA PHE A 80 19.21 34.72 -8.99
C PHE A 80 18.36 34.48 -10.23
N PHE A 81 18.63 35.22 -11.31
CA PHE A 81 18.05 34.96 -12.61
C PHE A 81 18.45 33.58 -13.13
N LEU A 82 19.70 33.17 -12.98
CA LEU A 82 20.17 31.86 -13.41
C LEU A 82 19.52 30.72 -12.62
N LEU A 83 19.38 30.83 -11.30
CA LEU A 83 18.64 29.83 -10.49
C LEU A 83 17.15 29.81 -10.86
N ARG A 84 16.53 30.97 -11.05
CA ARG A 84 15.13 31.07 -11.49
C ARG A 84 14.94 30.44 -12.87
N ASP A 85 15.80 30.76 -13.83
CA ASP A 85 15.70 30.31 -15.21
C ASP A 85 16.04 28.81 -15.32
N SER A 86 16.96 28.32 -14.49
CA SER A 86 17.30 26.89 -14.37
C SER A 86 16.40 26.15 -13.37
N THR A 87 15.49 26.88 -12.71
CA THR A 87 14.45 26.40 -11.80
C THR A 87 14.92 25.68 -10.53
N TYR A 88 16.12 26.00 -10.06
CA TYR A 88 16.67 25.49 -8.82
C TYR A 88 16.25 26.37 -7.63
N LEU A 89 15.92 25.74 -6.50
CA LEU A 89 15.64 26.45 -5.26
C LEU A 89 16.96 26.90 -4.60
N PRO A 90 17.01 28.09 -3.99
CA PRO A 90 18.17 28.60 -3.24
C PRO A 90 18.23 28.00 -1.82
N THR A 91 18.21 26.67 -1.77
CA THR A 91 18.41 25.85 -0.58
C THR A 91 19.87 25.96 -0.09
N ARG A 92 20.18 25.39 1.07
CA ARG A 92 21.47 25.62 1.74
C ARG A 92 22.65 25.09 0.95
N GLN A 93 22.61 23.86 0.46
CA GLN A 93 23.70 23.32 -0.34
C GLN A 93 23.79 23.99 -1.70
N THR A 94 22.66 24.28 -2.37
CA THR A 94 22.67 25.05 -3.62
C THR A 94 23.31 26.43 -3.43
N TRP A 95 23.05 27.08 -2.28
CA TRP A 95 23.66 28.35 -1.90
C TRP A 95 25.18 28.24 -1.75
N GLU A 96 25.63 27.33 -0.89
CA GLU A 96 27.05 27.12 -0.60
C GLU A 96 27.82 26.65 -1.85
N PHE A 97 27.17 25.84 -2.71
CA PHE A 97 27.73 25.42 -3.98
C PHE A 97 28.01 26.61 -4.90
N LEU A 98 27.05 27.52 -5.07
CA LEU A 98 27.24 28.72 -5.89
C LEU A 98 28.25 29.68 -5.26
N LYS A 99 28.19 29.88 -3.94
CA LYS A 99 29.09 30.74 -3.19
C LYS A 99 30.55 30.31 -3.33
N SER A 100 30.82 29.02 -3.14
CA SER A 100 32.17 28.45 -3.29
C SER A 100 32.75 28.62 -4.70
N ARG A 101 31.90 28.81 -5.72
CA ARG A 101 32.25 29.03 -7.12
C ARG A 101 32.08 30.48 -7.57
N SER A 102 32.06 31.40 -6.60
CA SER A 102 31.98 32.85 -6.80
C SER A 102 30.79 33.28 -7.67
N TRP A 103 29.66 32.58 -7.57
CA TRP A 103 28.40 32.94 -8.25
C TRP A 103 28.54 33.06 -9.78
N SER A 104 29.44 32.27 -10.37
CA SER A 104 29.70 32.30 -11.81
C SER A 104 28.62 31.55 -12.61
N SER A 105 28.42 31.94 -13.88
CA SER A 105 27.55 31.19 -14.80
C SER A 105 28.00 29.75 -15.01
N GLN A 106 29.32 29.49 -14.94
CA GLN A 106 29.90 28.15 -14.99
C GLN A 106 29.42 27.26 -13.82
N ALA A 107 29.19 27.84 -12.63
CA ALA A 107 28.66 27.09 -11.50
C ALA A 107 27.25 26.55 -11.78
N VAL A 108 26.42 27.31 -12.49
CA VAL A 108 25.07 26.87 -12.86
C VAL A 108 25.12 25.79 -13.93
N THR A 109 26.00 25.92 -14.92
CA THR A 109 26.26 24.83 -15.88
C THR A 109 26.75 23.55 -15.19
N GLU A 110 27.50 23.67 -14.09
CA GLU A 110 27.90 22.53 -13.28
C GLU A 110 26.73 21.92 -12.50
N LEU A 111 25.81 22.73 -11.98
CA LEU A 111 24.55 22.23 -11.41
C LEU A 111 23.72 21.47 -12.45
N ASP A 112 23.57 22.00 -13.66
CA ASP A 112 22.88 21.33 -14.77
C ASP A 112 23.52 19.99 -15.09
N ARG A 113 24.86 19.93 -15.12
CA ARG A 113 25.58 18.68 -15.31
C ARG A 113 25.33 17.68 -14.18
N ILE A 114 25.32 18.12 -12.92
CA ILE A 114 25.01 17.26 -11.78
C ILE A 114 23.59 16.70 -11.90
N VAL A 115 22.63 17.52 -12.31
CA VAL A 115 21.24 17.11 -12.55
C VAL A 115 21.15 16.10 -13.70
N ASP A 116 21.88 16.31 -14.79
CA ASP A 116 21.97 15.35 -15.88
C ASP A 116 22.58 14.02 -15.40
N ASP A 117 23.64 14.07 -14.59
CA ASP A 117 24.27 12.88 -14.01
C ASP A 117 23.29 12.14 -13.07
N ILE A 118 22.52 12.88 -12.25
CA ILE A 118 21.43 12.35 -11.42
C ILE A 118 20.41 11.62 -12.30
N HIS A 119 19.86 12.27 -13.32
CA HIS A 119 18.86 11.68 -14.21
C HIS A 119 19.37 10.43 -14.96
N ASN A 120 20.69 10.32 -15.14
CA ASN A 120 21.36 9.19 -15.76
C ASN A 120 21.72 8.05 -14.79
N GLY A 121 21.33 8.13 -13.52
CA GLY A 121 21.58 7.06 -12.55
C GLY A 121 22.63 7.39 -11.48
N GLY A 122 23.13 8.63 -11.45
CA GLY A 122 24.16 9.10 -10.52
C GLY A 122 23.61 9.71 -9.22
N PHE A 123 22.31 9.58 -8.94
CA PHE A 123 21.76 10.08 -7.69
C PHE A 123 22.33 9.35 -6.47
N ALA A 124 22.65 10.12 -5.44
CA ALA A 124 23.24 9.65 -4.19
C ALA A 124 22.41 10.26 -3.04
N PRO A 125 21.57 9.46 -2.34
CA PRO A 125 20.68 9.98 -1.30
C PRO A 125 21.41 10.60 -0.10
N GLU A 126 22.67 10.23 0.13
CA GLU A 126 23.55 10.82 1.13
C GLU A 126 24.17 12.16 0.71
N ASN A 127 24.07 12.52 -0.58
CA ASN A 127 24.57 13.80 -1.07
C ASN A 127 23.46 14.86 -0.92
N GLU A 128 23.62 15.72 0.08
CA GLU A 128 22.66 16.79 0.40
C GLU A 128 22.40 17.75 -0.79
N LEU A 129 23.40 18.00 -1.64
CA LEU A 129 23.18 18.79 -2.85
C LEU A 129 22.29 18.06 -3.85
N HIS A 130 22.46 16.74 -4.02
CA HIS A 130 21.59 15.95 -4.90
C HIS A 130 20.15 15.95 -4.38
N LEU A 131 19.95 15.79 -3.07
CA LEU A 131 18.63 15.87 -2.44
C LEU A 131 17.96 17.22 -2.67
N GLU A 132 18.67 18.33 -2.47
CA GLU A 132 18.13 19.67 -2.64
C GLU A 132 17.79 20.00 -4.11
N LEU A 133 18.60 19.52 -5.06
CA LEU A 133 18.32 19.64 -6.49
C LEU A 133 17.06 18.86 -6.89
N GLU A 134 16.91 17.62 -6.41
CA GLU A 134 15.70 16.83 -6.65
C GLU A 134 14.47 17.37 -5.91
N TYR A 135 14.64 17.96 -4.72
CA TYR A 135 13.56 18.65 -4.03
C TYR A 135 13.07 19.87 -4.82
N SER A 136 13.99 20.61 -5.45
CA SER A 136 13.63 21.72 -6.34
C SER A 136 12.72 21.24 -7.48
N ARG A 137 13.07 20.10 -8.08
CA ARG A 137 12.26 19.43 -9.11
C ARG A 137 10.90 18.95 -8.57
N TYR A 138 10.86 18.34 -7.39
CA TYR A 138 9.63 17.90 -6.72
C TYR A 138 8.68 19.07 -6.45
N ILE A 139 9.18 20.16 -5.87
CA ILE A 139 8.37 21.37 -5.60
C ILE A 139 7.85 21.98 -6.89
N ARG A 140 8.63 21.98 -7.97
CA ARG A 140 8.19 22.58 -9.24
C ARG A 140 7.08 21.77 -9.89
N HIS A 141 7.31 20.47 -10.09
CA HIS A 141 6.42 19.63 -10.88
C HIS A 141 5.27 19.06 -10.05
N GLY A 142 5.44 19.01 -8.73
CA GLY A 142 4.50 18.38 -7.83
C GLY A 142 4.34 16.88 -8.12
N PRO A 143 3.53 16.20 -7.31
CA PRO A 143 3.24 14.80 -7.56
C PRO A 143 2.27 14.67 -8.77
N PRO A 144 2.42 13.66 -9.63
CA PRO A 144 1.58 13.49 -10.82
C PRO A 144 0.13 13.17 -10.45
N ARG A 145 -0.80 13.34 -11.40
CA ARG A 145 -2.20 12.92 -11.21
C ARG A 145 -2.25 11.42 -10.90
N GLY A 146 -2.95 11.04 -9.83
CA GLY A 146 -3.05 9.64 -9.37
C GLY A 146 -2.00 9.22 -8.34
N SER A 147 -1.12 10.13 -7.92
CA SER A 147 -0.29 9.94 -6.72
C SER A 147 -1.13 9.97 -5.45
N ARG A 148 -0.69 9.23 -4.42
CA ARG A 148 -1.39 9.19 -3.12
C ARG A 148 -1.17 10.43 -2.24
N GLU A 149 -0.13 11.21 -2.50
CA GLU A 149 0.22 12.41 -1.71
C GLU A 149 -0.78 13.58 -1.81
N GLY A 150 -1.85 13.49 -2.60
CA GLY A 150 -2.97 14.42 -2.48
C GLY A 150 -2.61 15.90 -2.63
N GLY A 151 -1.85 16.27 -3.65
CA GLY A 151 -1.69 17.67 -4.09
C GLY A 151 -0.94 18.64 -3.16
N SER A 152 -0.69 18.30 -1.89
CA SER A 152 0.12 19.10 -0.97
C SER A 152 1.59 18.74 -1.11
N LYS A 153 2.42 19.72 -1.50
CA LYS A 153 3.88 19.57 -1.55
C LYS A 153 4.43 19.44 -0.13
N LEU A 154 5.23 18.40 0.13
CA LEU A 154 5.92 18.24 1.41
C LEU A 154 7.03 19.28 1.62
N SER A 155 7.42 19.49 2.88
CA SER A 155 8.65 20.20 3.22
C SER A 155 9.89 19.39 2.82
N PHE A 156 11.07 20.01 2.81
CA PHE A 156 12.32 19.31 2.52
C PHE A 156 12.58 18.16 3.51
N GLU A 157 12.27 18.36 4.79
CA GLU A 157 12.36 17.31 5.81
C GLU A 157 11.36 16.17 5.58
N GLY A 158 10.23 16.41 4.91
CA GLY A 158 9.36 15.33 4.45
C GLY A 158 9.93 14.60 3.23
N PHE A 159 10.45 15.36 2.26
CA PHE A 159 11.03 14.84 1.02
C PHE A 159 12.23 13.91 1.27
N ARG A 160 13.14 14.28 2.19
CA ARG A 160 14.32 13.46 2.54
C ARG A 160 13.96 12.10 3.15
N MET A 161 12.73 11.95 3.65
CA MET A 161 12.24 10.72 4.28
C MET A 161 11.66 9.75 3.26
N PHE A 162 11.56 10.14 1.98
CA PHE A 162 11.14 9.23 0.94
C PHE A 162 12.09 8.02 0.86
N PRO A 163 11.54 6.81 0.73
CA PRO A 163 12.35 5.61 0.71
C PRO A 163 13.21 5.61 -0.56
N PHE A 164 14.48 5.23 -0.39
CA PHE A 164 15.37 4.99 -1.52
C PHE A 164 15.20 3.55 -2.02
N VAL A 165 14.75 3.39 -3.26
CA VAL A 165 14.42 2.07 -3.84
C VAL A 165 14.98 1.93 -5.25
N ASN A 166 15.30 0.69 -5.64
CA ASN A 166 15.55 0.39 -7.06
C ASN A 166 14.23 0.15 -7.79
N PRO A 167 14.14 0.49 -9.09
CA PRO A 167 12.97 0.16 -9.89
C PRO A 167 12.68 -1.35 -9.87
N GLY A 168 11.43 -1.71 -9.59
CA GLY A 168 10.98 -3.10 -9.48
C GLY A 168 11.05 -3.70 -8.08
N GLU A 169 11.56 -2.97 -7.08
CA GLU A 169 11.52 -3.40 -5.68
C GLU A 169 10.19 -3.03 -5.03
N VAL A 170 9.81 -3.80 -3.99
CA VAL A 170 8.67 -3.48 -3.13
C VAL A 170 9.05 -2.36 -2.17
N ILE A 171 8.24 -1.31 -2.12
CA ILE A 171 8.47 -0.14 -1.28
C ILE A 171 8.00 -0.43 0.15
N GLN A 172 8.93 -0.92 0.98
CA GLN A 172 8.65 -1.38 2.35
C GLN A 172 7.98 -0.31 3.23
N ALA A 173 8.38 0.96 3.10
CA ALA A 173 7.84 2.06 3.91
C ALA A 173 6.31 2.28 3.77
N TYR A 174 5.71 1.75 2.69
CA TYR A 174 4.27 1.83 2.44
C TYR A 174 3.56 0.49 2.64
N LEU A 175 4.25 -0.55 3.11
CA LEU A 175 3.61 -1.77 3.55
C LEU A 175 3.00 -1.54 4.93
N PRO A 176 1.72 -1.88 5.13
CA PRO A 176 1.09 -1.62 6.41
C PRO A 176 1.40 -2.73 7.43
N GLU A 177 2.53 -2.59 8.13
CA GLU A 177 3.03 -3.56 9.11
C GLU A 177 1.99 -3.95 10.18
N LEU A 178 1.27 -2.98 10.73
CA LEU A 178 0.20 -3.24 11.72
C LEU A 178 -0.90 -4.16 11.16
N PHE A 179 -1.25 -4.01 9.88
CA PHE A 179 -2.24 -4.87 9.24
C PHE A 179 -1.67 -6.27 8.98
N ALA A 180 -0.39 -6.37 8.60
CA ALA A 180 0.30 -7.65 8.45
C ALA A 180 0.36 -8.41 9.79
N GLN A 181 0.62 -7.71 10.91
CA GLN A 181 0.59 -8.30 12.26
C GLN A 181 -0.79 -8.84 12.61
N GLY A 182 -1.86 -8.07 12.38
CA GLY A 182 -3.23 -8.52 12.65
C GLY A 182 -3.61 -9.74 11.80
N ALA A 183 -3.27 -9.74 10.52
CA ALA A 183 -3.50 -10.88 9.64
C ALA A 183 -2.67 -12.11 10.06
N ALA A 184 -1.47 -11.91 10.60
CA ALA A 184 -0.60 -12.98 11.07
C ALA A 184 -1.20 -13.70 12.29
N GLU A 185 -1.79 -12.94 13.22
CA GLU A 185 -2.51 -13.51 14.36
C GLU A 185 -3.77 -14.27 13.93
N GLU A 186 -4.48 -13.81 12.88
CA GLU A 186 -5.62 -14.54 12.32
C GLU A 186 -5.18 -15.85 11.66
N ALA A 187 -4.11 -15.83 10.86
CA ALA A 187 -3.53 -17.02 10.27
C ALA A 187 -3.06 -18.02 11.36
N PHE A 188 -2.50 -17.51 12.46
CA PHE A 188 -2.08 -18.34 13.59
C PHE A 188 -3.25 -19.05 14.29
N GLU A 189 -4.39 -18.38 14.49
CA GLU A 189 -5.59 -19.03 15.04
C GLU A 189 -6.12 -20.14 14.12
N VAL A 190 -6.05 -19.94 12.80
CA VAL A 190 -6.40 -20.99 11.82
C VAL A 190 -5.41 -22.17 11.89
N LEU A 191 -4.11 -21.90 12.04
CA LEU A 191 -3.11 -22.94 12.23
C LEU A 191 -3.43 -23.80 13.47
N ARG A 192 -3.75 -23.16 14.60
CA ARG A 192 -4.12 -23.86 15.85
C ARG A 192 -5.37 -24.71 15.67
N PHE A 193 -6.42 -24.15 15.05
CA PHE A 193 -7.65 -24.89 14.76
C PHE A 193 -7.38 -26.14 13.91
N ILE A 194 -6.60 -25.98 12.83
CA ILE A 194 -6.29 -27.09 11.93
C ILE A 194 -5.44 -28.16 12.64
N GLN A 195 -4.43 -27.76 13.42
CA GLN A 195 -3.59 -28.70 14.17
C GLN A 195 -4.41 -29.56 15.14
N GLN A 196 -5.41 -28.99 15.82
CA GLN A 196 -6.32 -29.77 16.68
C GLN A 196 -7.10 -30.84 15.90
N LYS A 197 -7.47 -30.57 14.64
CA LYS A 197 -8.13 -31.57 13.78
C LYS A 197 -7.19 -32.67 13.28
N THR A 198 -5.88 -32.39 13.18
CA THR A 198 -4.88 -33.40 12.76
C THR A 198 -4.57 -34.46 13.81
N GLU A 199 -5.10 -34.33 15.03
CA GLU A 199 -4.96 -35.37 16.07
C GLU A 199 -5.75 -36.65 15.75
N THR A 200 -6.58 -36.65 14.70
CA THR A 200 -7.33 -37.80 14.23
C THR A 200 -6.56 -38.55 13.12
N ASP A 201 -6.75 -39.88 13.01
CA ASP A 201 -6.18 -40.69 11.91
C ASP A 201 -6.83 -40.41 10.53
N VAL A 202 -7.66 -39.37 10.43
CA VAL A 202 -8.38 -39.00 9.20
C VAL A 202 -7.52 -38.00 8.40
N PRO A 203 -7.25 -38.26 7.10
CA PRO A 203 -6.54 -37.28 6.27
C PRO A 203 -7.27 -35.94 6.25
N LEU A 204 -6.53 -34.84 6.27
CA LEU A 204 -7.10 -33.48 6.25
C LEU A 204 -6.71 -32.75 4.96
N LEU A 205 -7.71 -32.17 4.31
CA LEU A 205 -7.57 -31.32 3.12
C LEU A 205 -7.98 -29.88 3.46
N VAL A 206 -7.07 -28.94 3.25
CA VAL A 206 -7.35 -27.51 3.32
C VAL A 206 -7.51 -26.96 1.90
N ILE A 207 -8.69 -26.41 1.60
CA ILE A 207 -8.97 -25.70 0.36
C ILE A 207 -8.91 -24.21 0.66
N ALA A 208 -7.85 -23.54 0.21
CA ALA A 208 -7.71 -22.10 0.38
C ALA A 208 -8.30 -21.38 -0.84
N ASN A 209 -9.27 -20.49 -0.65
CA ASN A 209 -9.81 -19.70 -1.76
C ASN A 209 -8.72 -18.75 -2.29
N LEU A 210 -8.45 -18.75 -3.60
CA LEU A 210 -7.35 -18.00 -4.25
C LEU A 210 -7.61 -16.49 -4.30
N ARG A 211 -7.72 -15.91 -3.12
CA ARG A 211 -7.92 -14.51 -2.74
C ARG A 211 -7.27 -14.32 -1.36
N PHE A 212 -7.95 -13.63 -0.44
CA PHE A 212 -7.50 -13.46 0.92
C PHE A 212 -7.18 -14.79 1.63
N GLY A 213 -8.05 -15.81 1.51
CA GLY A 213 -7.83 -17.13 2.11
C GLY A 213 -6.48 -17.76 1.77
N ALA A 214 -6.14 -17.84 0.49
CA ALA A 214 -4.87 -18.41 0.03
C ALA A 214 -3.68 -17.49 0.31
N TRP A 215 -3.83 -16.18 0.13
CA TRP A 215 -2.71 -15.26 0.21
C TRP A 215 -2.32 -14.89 1.64
N PHE A 216 -3.28 -14.62 2.51
CA PHE A 216 -2.99 -14.02 3.81
C PHE A 216 -3.43 -14.91 4.98
N VAL A 217 -4.22 -15.96 4.76
CA VAL A 217 -4.54 -16.91 5.83
C VAL A 217 -3.66 -18.14 5.70
N VAL A 218 -3.78 -18.89 4.60
CA VAL A 218 -3.10 -20.17 4.42
C VAL A 218 -1.67 -20.02 3.95
N GLY A 219 -1.37 -19.11 3.02
CA GLY A 219 -0.02 -18.91 2.47
C GLY A 219 1.09 -18.71 3.53
N PRO A 220 0.90 -17.85 4.55
CA PRO A 220 1.87 -17.66 5.61
C PRO A 220 2.11 -18.91 6.49
N ILE A 221 1.11 -19.79 6.62
CA ILE A 221 1.17 -20.97 7.51
C ILE A 221 1.33 -22.31 6.77
N GLU A 222 1.34 -22.32 5.44
CA GLU A 222 1.27 -23.53 4.61
C GLU A 222 2.40 -24.53 4.91
N ASP A 223 3.61 -24.02 5.16
CA ASP A 223 4.78 -24.86 5.48
C ASP A 223 4.55 -25.62 6.80
N TYR A 224 3.94 -24.97 7.80
CA TYR A 224 3.58 -25.59 9.08
C TYR A 224 2.46 -26.64 8.92
N LEU A 225 1.46 -26.35 8.09
CA LEU A 225 0.38 -27.29 7.80
C LEU A 225 0.90 -28.56 7.11
N ARG A 226 1.76 -28.40 6.09
CA ARG A 226 2.36 -29.53 5.38
C ARG A 226 3.26 -30.36 6.28
N ALA A 227 3.98 -29.74 7.22
CA ALA A 227 4.83 -30.45 8.17
C ALA A 227 4.06 -31.44 9.06
N VAL A 228 2.77 -31.20 9.31
CA VAL A 228 1.88 -32.10 10.07
C VAL A 228 0.99 -32.98 9.17
N GLY A 229 1.32 -33.11 7.88
CA GLY A 229 0.65 -34.03 6.95
C GLY A 229 -0.65 -33.50 6.33
N VAL A 230 -0.96 -32.21 6.48
CA VAL A 230 -2.14 -31.60 5.86
C VAL A 230 -1.90 -31.38 4.37
N THR A 231 -2.86 -31.79 3.54
CA THR A 231 -2.86 -31.45 2.11
C THR A 231 -3.48 -30.08 1.91
N VAL A 232 -2.78 -29.20 1.19
CA VAL A 232 -3.26 -27.84 0.90
C VAL A 232 -3.45 -27.69 -0.61
N VAL A 233 -4.64 -27.29 -1.03
CA VAL A 233 -4.97 -26.94 -2.41
C VAL A 233 -5.50 -25.52 -2.48
N ARG A 234 -5.32 -24.86 -3.63
CA ARG A 234 -5.83 -23.52 -3.90
C ARG A 234 -6.88 -23.62 -4.99
N GLU A 235 -8.10 -23.22 -4.68
CA GLU A 235 -9.23 -23.20 -5.62
C GLU A 235 -9.76 -21.77 -5.69
N TYR A 236 -10.42 -21.39 -6.78
CA TYR A 236 -10.91 -20.02 -6.95
C TYR A 236 -12.41 -19.98 -7.15
N LEU A 237 -13.13 -19.42 -6.18
CA LEU A 237 -14.53 -19.05 -6.32
C LEU A 237 -14.71 -17.56 -6.01
N LYS A 238 -15.41 -16.86 -6.90
CA LYS A 238 -15.57 -15.41 -6.84
C LYS A 238 -16.85 -15.05 -6.10
N SER A 239 -16.77 -14.26 -5.03
CA SER A 239 -17.95 -13.82 -4.26
C SER A 239 -19.04 -13.18 -5.12
N THR A 240 -18.70 -12.41 -6.16
CA THR A 240 -19.69 -11.75 -7.05
C THR A 240 -20.58 -12.73 -7.83
N GLU A 241 -20.16 -13.99 -7.98
CA GLU A 241 -20.95 -15.02 -8.65
C GLU A 241 -22.04 -15.58 -7.74
N PHE A 242 -21.84 -15.52 -6.42
CA PHE A 242 -22.70 -16.13 -5.41
C PHE A 242 -23.44 -15.09 -4.55
N ASP A 243 -23.05 -13.81 -4.60
CA ASP A 243 -23.68 -12.72 -3.84
C ASP A 243 -24.93 -12.12 -4.50
N THR A 244 -25.39 -12.70 -5.62
CA THR A 244 -26.51 -12.13 -6.39
C THR A 244 -27.86 -12.77 -6.06
N SER A 245 -28.92 -11.98 -6.14
CA SER A 245 -30.32 -12.43 -6.18
C SER A 245 -30.71 -13.11 -7.52
N ARG A 246 -29.72 -13.41 -8.38
CA ARG A 246 -29.96 -14.00 -9.70
C ARG A 246 -30.47 -15.43 -9.53
N GLN A 247 -31.53 -15.77 -10.26
CA GLN A 247 -32.18 -17.08 -10.24
C GLN A 247 -31.29 -18.24 -10.75
N SER A 248 -30.14 -17.95 -11.35
CA SER A 248 -29.14 -18.96 -11.72
C SER A 248 -27.78 -18.59 -11.12
N GLN A 249 -27.42 -19.24 -10.01
CA GLN A 249 -26.03 -19.27 -9.57
C GLN A 249 -25.24 -20.11 -10.58
N PRO A 250 -24.05 -19.67 -11.01
CA PRO A 250 -23.20 -20.48 -11.86
C PRO A 250 -22.80 -21.76 -11.12
N GLU A 251 -22.59 -22.84 -11.88
CA GLU A 251 -22.12 -24.10 -11.31
C GLU A 251 -20.75 -23.90 -10.65
N PRO A 252 -20.58 -24.25 -9.36
CA PRO A 252 -19.32 -24.00 -8.67
C PRO A 252 -18.20 -24.87 -9.26
N HIS A 253 -17.08 -24.23 -9.58
CA HIS A 253 -15.92 -24.90 -10.17
C HIS A 253 -14.87 -25.21 -9.11
N ILE A 254 -14.80 -26.48 -8.71
CA ILE A 254 -13.66 -27.07 -7.99
C ILE A 254 -12.96 -28.02 -8.97
N SER A 255 -11.63 -27.99 -9.03
CA SER A 255 -10.87 -28.77 -10.00
C SER A 255 -11.17 -30.28 -9.94
N ARG A 256 -11.04 -30.95 -11.10
CA ARG A 256 -11.28 -32.39 -11.20
C ARG A 256 -10.27 -33.17 -10.36
N GLU A 257 -9.05 -32.66 -10.26
CA GLU A 257 -7.95 -33.20 -9.48
C GLU A 257 -8.29 -33.20 -7.99
N THR A 258 -8.81 -32.08 -7.46
CA THR A 258 -9.29 -31.99 -6.08
C THR A 258 -10.41 -32.98 -5.80
N TRP A 259 -11.39 -33.13 -6.70
CA TRP A 259 -12.45 -34.11 -6.53
C TRP A 259 -11.96 -35.56 -6.55
N LYS A 260 -11.03 -35.88 -7.45
CA LYS A 260 -10.38 -37.20 -7.48
C LYS A 260 -9.65 -37.49 -6.17
N TYR A 261 -8.93 -36.50 -5.64
CA TYR A 261 -8.25 -36.63 -4.35
C TYR A 261 -9.25 -36.89 -3.21
N ILE A 262 -10.34 -36.11 -3.15
CA ILE A 262 -11.40 -36.27 -2.15
C ILE A 262 -12.02 -37.67 -2.22
N ALA A 263 -12.39 -38.13 -3.42
CA ALA A 263 -13.00 -39.44 -3.63
C ALA A 263 -12.06 -40.59 -3.25
N ALA A 264 -10.75 -40.47 -3.54
CA ALA A 264 -9.77 -41.51 -3.27
C ALA A 264 -9.33 -41.59 -1.80
N ASN A 265 -9.18 -40.45 -1.13
CA ASN A 265 -8.58 -40.39 0.21
C ASN A 265 -9.59 -40.17 1.33
N ASN A 266 -10.83 -39.79 0.98
CA ASN A 266 -11.91 -39.52 1.92
C ASN A 266 -11.48 -38.61 3.10
N PRO A 267 -10.89 -37.43 2.83
CA PRO A 267 -10.38 -36.55 3.86
C PRO A 267 -11.51 -35.81 4.58
N ASP A 268 -11.25 -35.32 5.79
CA ASP A 268 -11.97 -34.16 6.30
C ASP A 268 -11.52 -32.92 5.51
N VAL A 269 -12.42 -31.97 5.28
CA VAL A 269 -12.17 -30.80 4.43
C VAL A 269 -12.38 -29.53 5.23
N VAL A 270 -11.41 -28.61 5.16
CA VAL A 270 -11.52 -27.25 5.69
C VAL A 270 -11.40 -26.29 4.52
N VAL A 271 -12.43 -25.48 4.28
CA VAL A 271 -12.40 -24.41 3.28
C VAL A 271 -12.09 -23.10 4.00
N VAL A 272 -11.01 -22.43 3.60
CA VAL A 272 -10.52 -21.21 4.23
C VAL A 272 -10.65 -20.03 3.28
N ASP A 273 -11.34 -19.00 3.74
CA ASP A 273 -11.29 -17.66 3.16
C ASP A 273 -11.46 -16.62 4.26
N ALA A 274 -11.46 -15.35 3.86
CA ALA A 274 -11.87 -14.29 4.75
C ALA A 274 -12.77 -13.27 4.05
N THR A 275 -13.26 -12.32 4.83
CA THR A 275 -14.05 -11.20 4.36
C THR A 275 -13.55 -9.94 5.03
N GLY A 276 -13.46 -8.85 4.27
CA GLY A 276 -13.16 -7.54 4.83
C GLY A 276 -14.24 -6.99 5.78
N MET A 277 -15.40 -7.64 5.84
CA MET A 277 -16.48 -7.37 6.80
C MET A 277 -16.83 -8.69 7.52
N PRO A 278 -16.11 -9.05 8.60
CA PRO A 278 -16.34 -10.30 9.35
C PRO A 278 -17.59 -10.28 10.23
N GLU A 279 -18.21 -9.12 10.41
CA GLU A 279 -19.46 -8.97 11.14
C GLU A 279 -20.47 -8.19 10.29
N LYS A 280 -21.74 -8.54 10.42
CA LYS A 280 -22.88 -7.77 9.94
C LYS A 280 -24.02 -7.88 10.95
N ASP A 281 -24.51 -6.74 11.43
CA ASP A 281 -25.61 -6.65 12.39
C ASP A 281 -25.37 -7.47 13.68
N GLY A 282 -24.13 -7.49 14.19
CA GLY A 282 -23.76 -8.28 15.37
C GLY A 282 -23.60 -9.78 15.13
N LEU A 283 -23.66 -10.24 13.87
CA LEU A 283 -23.55 -11.64 13.49
C LEU A 283 -22.27 -11.89 12.68
N THR A 284 -21.65 -13.06 12.86
CA THR A 284 -20.51 -13.50 12.06
C THR A 284 -20.87 -13.55 10.59
N ARG A 285 -19.97 -13.07 9.74
CA ARG A 285 -20.14 -13.04 8.29
C ARG A 285 -19.03 -13.81 7.58
N PHE A 286 -19.44 -14.59 6.59
CA PHE A 286 -18.60 -15.30 5.65
C PHE A 286 -18.73 -14.67 4.25
N PRO A 287 -17.67 -14.73 3.42
CA PRO A 287 -17.74 -14.24 2.05
C PRO A 287 -18.73 -15.07 1.23
N ALA A 288 -19.38 -14.45 0.24
CA ALA A 288 -20.39 -15.12 -0.58
C ALA A 288 -19.83 -16.33 -1.36
N ALA A 289 -18.53 -16.34 -1.67
CA ALA A 289 -17.85 -17.47 -2.29
C ALA A 289 -18.02 -18.79 -1.52
N MET A 290 -18.24 -18.75 -0.20
CA MET A 290 -18.51 -19.94 0.61
C MET A 290 -19.77 -20.67 0.19
N LEU A 291 -20.78 -19.96 -0.34
CA LEU A 291 -21.96 -20.62 -0.91
C LEU A 291 -21.59 -21.53 -2.07
N GLY A 292 -20.61 -21.14 -2.89
CA GLY A 292 -20.15 -21.98 -4.00
C GLY A 292 -19.53 -23.29 -3.51
N TYR A 293 -18.67 -23.24 -2.49
CA TYR A 293 -18.11 -24.45 -1.88
C TYR A 293 -19.19 -25.32 -1.24
N ILE A 294 -20.13 -24.72 -0.49
CA ILE A 294 -21.26 -25.44 0.12
C ILE A 294 -22.11 -26.12 -0.96
N THR A 295 -22.46 -25.42 -2.04
CA THR A 295 -23.23 -25.97 -3.17
C THR A 295 -22.48 -27.11 -3.86
N ALA A 296 -21.15 -27.01 -4.00
CA ALA A 296 -20.34 -28.05 -4.63
C ALA A 296 -20.31 -29.34 -3.80
N PHE A 297 -20.15 -29.22 -2.48
CA PHE A 297 -20.19 -30.37 -1.56
C PHE A 297 -21.61 -30.92 -1.35
N ASP A 298 -22.64 -30.07 -1.43
CA ASP A 298 -24.03 -30.53 -1.46
C ASP A 298 -24.32 -31.37 -2.72
N ALA A 299 -23.76 -30.99 -3.87
CA ALA A 299 -23.82 -31.81 -5.09
C ALA A 299 -23.05 -33.13 -4.93
N TYR A 300 -21.89 -33.12 -4.29
CA TYR A 300 -21.12 -34.32 -3.96
C TYR A 300 -21.93 -35.27 -3.06
N ASN A 301 -22.56 -34.74 -2.00
CA ASN A 301 -23.42 -35.53 -1.12
C ASN A 301 -24.60 -36.15 -1.86
N VAL A 302 -25.29 -35.39 -2.71
CA VAL A 302 -26.40 -35.92 -3.53
C VAL A 302 -25.91 -36.99 -4.50
N ALA A 303 -24.74 -36.82 -5.11
CA ALA A 303 -24.12 -37.83 -5.96
C ALA A 303 -23.79 -39.14 -5.21
N ALA A 304 -23.58 -39.07 -3.90
CA ALA A 304 -23.40 -40.21 -3.00
C ALA A 304 -24.74 -40.82 -2.51
N GLY A 305 -25.89 -40.27 -2.94
CA GLY A 305 -27.22 -40.73 -2.55
C GLY A 305 -27.79 -40.08 -1.28
N MET A 306 -27.16 -39.03 -0.75
CA MET A 306 -27.68 -38.29 0.40
C MET A 306 -28.76 -37.27 -0.02
N PRO A 307 -29.71 -36.92 0.86
CA PRO A 307 -30.60 -35.80 0.63
C PRO A 307 -29.80 -34.49 0.54
N ALA A 308 -30.25 -33.59 -0.34
CA ALA A 308 -29.66 -32.27 -0.48
C ALA A 308 -29.81 -31.44 0.81
N TRP A 309 -28.79 -30.65 1.16
CA TRP A 309 -28.90 -29.62 2.18
C TRP A 309 -29.84 -28.49 1.77
N GLN A 310 -29.83 -28.11 0.48
CA GLN A 310 -30.73 -27.10 -0.07
C GLN A 310 -31.55 -27.68 -1.25
N PRO A 311 -32.86 -27.36 -1.34
CA PRO A 311 -33.75 -27.91 -2.37
C PRO A 311 -33.53 -27.36 -3.81
N ASP A 312 -32.38 -26.74 -4.11
CA ASP A 312 -32.14 -26.04 -5.38
C ASP A 312 -31.66 -26.98 -6.51
N THR A 313 -32.16 -26.74 -7.73
CA THR A 313 -32.12 -27.65 -8.89
C THR A 313 -31.00 -27.36 -9.89
N ASN A 314 -30.22 -26.30 -9.71
CA ASN A 314 -29.16 -25.91 -10.66
C ASN A 314 -27.85 -26.73 -10.55
N LYS A 315 -27.85 -27.86 -9.83
CA LYS A 315 -26.67 -28.72 -9.63
C LYS A 315 -26.71 -30.06 -10.36
N HIS A 316 -27.72 -30.33 -11.19
CA HIS A 316 -27.90 -31.64 -11.85
C HIS A 316 -26.68 -32.09 -12.66
N HIS A 317 -26.06 -31.20 -13.44
CA HIS A 317 -24.86 -31.52 -14.22
C HIS A 317 -23.66 -31.85 -13.32
N LEU A 318 -23.44 -31.06 -12.27
CA LEU A 318 -22.39 -31.34 -11.30
C LEU A 318 -22.60 -32.67 -10.58
N VAL A 319 -23.82 -32.95 -10.12
CA VAL A 319 -24.18 -34.25 -9.50
C VAL A 319 -23.85 -35.40 -10.43
N GLN A 320 -24.25 -35.34 -11.71
CA GLN A 320 -23.97 -36.39 -12.69
C GLN A 320 -22.46 -36.64 -12.83
N ARG A 321 -21.65 -35.58 -12.97
CA ARG A 321 -20.18 -35.71 -13.08
C ARG A 321 -19.54 -36.27 -11.81
N LEU A 322 -20.06 -35.91 -10.64
CA LEU A 322 -19.53 -36.41 -9.37
C LEU A 322 -19.93 -37.88 -9.14
N SER A 323 -21.10 -38.31 -9.60
CA SER A 323 -21.52 -39.72 -9.54
C SER A 323 -20.59 -40.64 -10.34
N GLU A 324 -19.97 -40.14 -11.42
CA GLU A 324 -18.97 -40.90 -12.19
C GLU A 324 -17.67 -41.17 -11.41
N LEU A 325 -17.42 -40.46 -10.29
CA LEU A 325 -16.27 -40.71 -9.43
C LEU A 325 -16.43 -41.98 -8.57
N GLY A 326 -17.66 -42.52 -8.45
CA GLY A 326 -17.91 -43.76 -7.72
C GLY A 326 -17.65 -43.68 -6.21
N HIS A 327 -17.89 -42.53 -5.60
CA HIS A 327 -17.70 -42.35 -4.15
C HIS A 327 -18.96 -42.73 -3.35
N SER A 328 -18.77 -43.22 -2.11
CA SER A 328 -19.87 -43.53 -1.18
C SER A 328 -19.90 -42.63 0.06
N ASN A 329 -18.92 -41.74 0.20
CA ASN A 329 -18.80 -40.89 1.37
C ASN A 329 -19.60 -39.60 1.22
N SER A 330 -19.96 -39.02 2.35
CA SER A 330 -20.68 -37.76 2.43
C SER A 330 -20.12 -36.92 3.56
N TYR A 331 -20.34 -35.61 3.42
CA TYR A 331 -19.85 -34.60 4.34
C TYR A 331 -20.98 -34.06 5.20
N ARG A 332 -20.66 -33.75 6.45
CA ARG A 332 -21.44 -32.87 7.33
C ARG A 332 -20.91 -31.45 7.20
N LEU A 333 -21.79 -30.47 7.06
CA LEU A 333 -21.39 -29.06 7.04
C LEU A 333 -21.17 -28.54 8.47
N GLU A 334 -20.04 -27.90 8.69
CA GLU A 334 -19.69 -27.20 9.94
C GLU A 334 -19.20 -25.79 9.61
N PHE A 335 -19.38 -24.87 10.55
CA PHE A 335 -18.85 -23.52 10.45
C PHE A 335 -17.90 -23.26 11.60
N TRP A 336 -16.85 -22.49 11.32
CA TRP A 336 -15.94 -22.03 12.36
C TRP A 336 -15.49 -20.59 12.09
N ALA A 337 -15.45 -19.82 13.16
CA ALA A 337 -14.81 -18.51 13.26
C ALA A 337 -14.47 -18.28 14.75
N PRO A 338 -13.48 -17.43 15.08
CA PRO A 338 -13.15 -17.12 16.47
C PRO A 338 -14.37 -16.61 17.26
N ASP A 339 -15.17 -15.74 16.63
CA ASP A 339 -16.37 -15.13 17.19
C ASP A 339 -17.63 -15.66 16.49
N LEU A 340 -17.78 -16.99 16.40
CA LEU A 340 -18.92 -17.62 15.72
C LEU A 340 -20.24 -17.41 16.50
N THR A 341 -21.21 -16.78 15.86
CA THR A 341 -22.56 -16.57 16.39
C THR A 341 -23.51 -17.69 16.00
N GLU A 342 -24.60 -17.88 16.78
CA GLU A 342 -25.61 -18.91 16.51
C GLU A 342 -26.24 -18.79 15.12
N ARG A 343 -26.38 -17.55 14.63
CA ARG A 343 -26.81 -17.23 13.27
C ARG A 343 -25.69 -16.52 12.54
N ILE A 344 -25.51 -16.81 11.26
CA ILE A 344 -24.40 -16.29 10.46
C ILE A 344 -24.92 -15.65 9.18
N PHE A 345 -24.13 -14.77 8.59
CA PHE A 345 -24.30 -14.32 7.22
C PHE A 345 -23.33 -15.05 6.29
N ILE A 346 -23.80 -15.46 5.13
CA ILE A 346 -22.94 -15.86 4.01
C ILE A 346 -23.31 -14.97 2.82
N GLY A 347 -22.37 -14.11 2.41
CA GLY A 347 -22.69 -13.01 1.50
C GLY A 347 -23.72 -12.07 2.11
N ASN A 348 -24.91 -12.01 1.50
CA ASN A 348 -26.05 -11.22 1.96
C ASN A 348 -27.20 -12.03 2.57
N ARG A 349 -27.05 -13.36 2.70
CA ARG A 349 -28.10 -14.25 3.22
C ARG A 349 -27.77 -14.71 4.63
N GLN A 350 -28.80 -14.87 5.46
CA GLN A 350 -28.67 -15.30 6.84
C GLN A 350 -29.02 -16.79 6.99
N TYR A 351 -28.24 -17.50 7.79
CA TYR A 351 -28.39 -18.93 8.07
C TYR A 351 -28.24 -19.20 9.57
N ASP A 352 -28.75 -20.32 10.04
CA ASP A 352 -28.34 -20.87 11.33
C ASP A 352 -26.97 -21.53 11.18
N SER A 353 -26.06 -21.32 12.13
CA SER A 353 -24.74 -21.98 12.15
C SER A 353 -24.83 -23.51 12.22
N GLY A 354 -25.98 -24.03 12.68
CA GLY A 354 -26.34 -25.44 12.68
C GLY A 354 -26.80 -26.02 11.34
N PHE A 355 -26.93 -25.19 10.30
CA PHE A 355 -27.46 -25.63 9.00
C PHE A 355 -26.55 -26.66 8.32
N GLY A 356 -27.15 -27.71 7.74
CA GLY A 356 -26.41 -28.75 7.01
C GLY A 356 -25.63 -29.74 7.90
N GLN A 357 -25.84 -29.71 9.22
CA GLN A 357 -25.17 -30.60 10.19
C GLN A 357 -25.73 -32.05 10.21
N THR A 358 -26.69 -32.39 9.34
CA THR A 358 -27.32 -33.71 9.35
C THR A 358 -26.60 -34.70 8.43
N GLY A 359 -26.22 -35.85 9.00
CA GLY A 359 -25.55 -36.93 8.26
C GLY A 359 -24.11 -36.58 7.85
N GLY A 360 -23.42 -37.52 7.21
CA GLY A 360 -22.02 -37.37 6.79
C GLY A 360 -21.05 -38.28 7.54
N GLY A 361 -20.21 -39.00 6.80
CA GLY A 361 -19.09 -39.78 7.36
C GLY A 361 -17.81 -38.96 7.57
N ARG A 362 -17.77 -37.74 7.02
CA ARG A 362 -16.66 -36.76 7.09
C ARG A 362 -17.16 -35.36 7.38
N THR A 363 -16.26 -34.45 7.73
CA THR A 363 -16.59 -33.05 8.01
C THR A 363 -16.12 -32.12 6.89
N LEU A 364 -16.99 -31.19 6.50
CA LEU A 364 -16.68 -30.01 5.70
C LEU A 364 -16.80 -28.80 6.61
N THR A 365 -15.68 -28.25 7.05
CA THR A 365 -15.66 -27.02 7.83
C THR A 365 -15.48 -25.81 6.91
N ILE A 366 -16.45 -24.90 6.93
CA ILE A 366 -16.36 -23.58 6.33
C ILE A 366 -15.77 -22.62 7.36
N LEU A 367 -14.59 -22.10 7.06
CA LEU A 367 -13.78 -21.30 7.98
C LEU A 367 -13.70 -19.85 7.53
N SER A 368 -13.95 -18.92 8.46
CA SER A 368 -13.63 -17.49 8.31
C SER A 368 -12.62 -17.11 9.38
N SER A 369 -11.44 -16.69 8.97
CA SER A 369 -10.33 -16.36 9.89
C SER A 369 -10.45 -14.96 10.52
N THR A 370 -11.24 -14.07 9.92
CA THR A 370 -11.29 -12.66 10.30
C THR A 370 -12.18 -12.42 11.52
N SER A 371 -11.65 -11.66 12.49
CA SER A 371 -12.43 -11.13 13.63
C SER A 371 -12.78 -9.66 13.38
N PRO A 372 -13.98 -9.18 13.78
CA PRO A 372 -14.37 -7.76 13.66
C PRO A 372 -13.43 -6.77 14.35
N SER A 373 -12.58 -7.26 15.27
CA SER A 373 -11.60 -6.45 15.99
C SER A 373 -10.32 -6.14 15.20
N ARG A 374 -10.11 -6.72 14.01
CA ARG A 374 -8.81 -6.70 13.31
C ARG A 374 -8.87 -6.05 11.93
N TYR A 375 -7.84 -5.25 11.64
CA TYR A 375 -7.70 -4.40 10.45
C TYR A 375 -7.25 -5.15 9.18
N SER A 376 -7.35 -6.47 9.13
CA SER A 376 -6.79 -7.29 8.06
C SER A 376 -7.54 -7.15 6.72
N SER A 377 -8.77 -6.63 6.74
CA SER A 377 -9.61 -6.31 5.57
C SER A 377 -8.95 -5.43 4.51
N VAL A 378 -7.89 -4.71 4.88
CA VAL A 378 -7.06 -3.87 4.02
C VAL A 378 -6.44 -4.64 2.85
N PHE A 379 -6.21 -5.95 2.98
CA PHE A 379 -5.58 -6.77 1.95
C PHE A 379 -6.55 -7.55 1.06
N ASP A 380 -7.86 -7.39 1.22
CA ASP A 380 -8.87 -8.16 0.45
C ASP A 380 -8.83 -7.86 -1.06
N ASP A 381 -8.22 -6.73 -1.43
CA ASP A 381 -8.01 -6.30 -2.81
C ASP A 381 -6.58 -5.75 -3.01
N PRO A 382 -5.57 -6.63 -3.20
CA PRO A 382 -4.20 -6.18 -3.43
C PRO A 382 -4.07 -5.42 -4.75
N GLU A 383 -4.93 -5.67 -5.75
CA GLU A 383 -4.95 -4.92 -7.01
C GLU A 383 -5.29 -3.45 -6.76
N ALA A 384 -6.30 -3.18 -5.93
CA ALA A 384 -6.60 -1.82 -5.45
C ALA A 384 -5.44 -1.17 -4.70
N ARG A 385 -4.65 -1.94 -3.95
CA ARG A 385 -3.45 -1.44 -3.26
C ARG A 385 -2.30 -1.12 -4.21
N LEU A 386 -2.26 -1.71 -5.40
CA LEU A 386 -1.31 -1.37 -6.46
C LEU A 386 -1.80 -0.21 -7.33
N HIS A 387 -3.09 0.14 -7.26
CA HIS A 387 -3.61 1.36 -7.88
C HIS A 387 -3.13 2.60 -7.11
N GLY A 388 -2.08 3.23 -7.64
CA GLY A 388 -1.50 4.47 -7.12
C GLY A 388 0.01 4.52 -7.34
N LEU A 389 0.56 5.72 -7.35
CA LEU A 389 2.00 5.91 -7.34
C LEU A 389 2.42 6.54 -6.01
N GLU A 390 3.46 5.97 -5.40
CA GLU A 390 4.13 6.47 -4.22
C GLU A 390 5.39 7.24 -4.63
N PRO A 391 5.71 8.34 -3.94
CA PRO A 391 6.96 9.05 -4.15
C PRO A 391 8.13 8.24 -3.57
N VAL A 392 9.20 8.11 -4.34
CA VAL A 392 10.41 7.40 -3.92
C VAL A 392 11.65 8.08 -4.46
N LEU A 393 12.78 7.91 -3.78
CA LEU A 393 14.07 8.26 -4.33
C LEU A 393 14.67 7.04 -5.04
N THR A 394 15.24 7.26 -6.21
CA THR A 394 15.90 6.22 -7.00
C THR A 394 17.28 6.69 -7.43
N LYS A 395 18.07 5.81 -8.05
CA LYS A 395 19.32 6.22 -8.72
C LYS A 395 19.13 7.34 -9.76
N LYS A 396 17.91 7.55 -10.26
CA LYS A 396 17.56 8.61 -11.22
C LYS A 396 16.91 9.84 -10.57
N GLY A 397 17.03 9.99 -9.25
CA GLY A 397 16.38 11.04 -8.48
C GLY A 397 14.95 10.68 -8.05
N ILE A 398 14.10 11.69 -7.86
CA ILE A 398 12.69 11.50 -7.46
C ILE A 398 11.93 10.73 -8.55
N GLY A 399 11.20 9.72 -8.11
CA GLY A 399 10.34 8.88 -8.94
C GLY A 399 8.97 8.68 -8.30
N TRP A 400 8.02 8.23 -9.12
CA TRP A 400 6.69 7.84 -8.68
C TRP A 400 6.44 6.42 -9.15
N LEU A 401 6.50 5.47 -8.23
CA LEU A 401 6.42 4.04 -8.51
C LEU A 401 5.22 3.42 -7.80
N PRO A 402 4.62 2.35 -8.33
CA PRO A 402 3.67 1.57 -7.54
C PRO A 402 4.35 0.97 -6.31
N VAL A 403 3.58 0.68 -5.26
CA VAL A 403 4.07 0.07 -4.00
C VAL A 403 4.86 -1.23 -4.27
N ALA A 404 4.46 -1.99 -5.28
CA ALA A 404 5.13 -3.20 -5.74
C ALA A 404 4.96 -3.33 -7.28
N PRO A 405 5.81 -4.11 -7.96
CA PRO A 405 5.73 -4.29 -9.42
C PRO A 405 4.49 -5.08 -9.86
N ASP A 406 4.02 -6.02 -9.04
CA ASP A 406 2.88 -6.89 -9.31
C ASP A 406 2.26 -7.40 -7.99
N VAL A 407 1.10 -8.07 -8.10
CA VAL A 407 0.35 -8.62 -6.96
C VAL A 407 1.16 -9.68 -6.23
N ASP A 408 1.86 -10.55 -6.95
CA ASP A 408 2.62 -11.65 -6.35
C ASP A 408 3.76 -11.12 -5.47
N SER A 409 4.48 -10.10 -5.94
CA SER A 409 5.55 -9.42 -5.20
C SER A 409 5.01 -8.70 -3.96
N TYR A 410 3.85 -8.06 -4.07
CA TYR A 410 3.18 -7.44 -2.92
C TYR A 410 2.77 -8.48 -1.87
N VAL A 411 2.10 -9.56 -2.30
CA VAL A 411 1.66 -10.65 -1.43
C VAL A 411 2.86 -11.29 -0.74
N ALA A 412 3.94 -11.59 -1.47
CA ALA A 412 5.15 -12.20 -0.91
C ALA A 412 5.81 -11.31 0.16
N ALA A 413 5.86 -10.00 -0.06
CA ALA A 413 6.41 -9.07 0.92
C ALA A 413 5.57 -9.03 2.21
N ILE A 414 4.24 -8.97 2.09
CA ILE A 414 3.34 -9.02 3.26
C ILE A 414 3.46 -10.38 3.97
N GLN A 415 3.44 -11.50 3.24
CA GLN A 415 3.62 -12.83 3.82
C GLN A 415 4.94 -12.96 4.58
N THR A 416 6.01 -12.29 4.13
CA THR A 416 7.30 -12.28 4.85
C THR A 416 7.17 -11.62 6.22
N LEU A 417 6.51 -10.47 6.30
CA LEU A 417 6.20 -9.80 7.58
C LEU A 417 5.34 -10.69 8.49
N MET A 418 4.34 -11.35 7.90
CA MET A 418 3.44 -12.25 8.63
C MET A 418 4.16 -13.47 9.20
N LYS A 419 5.02 -14.12 8.39
CA LYS A 419 5.78 -15.31 8.78
C LYS A 419 6.72 -15.01 9.95
N ALA A 420 7.34 -13.83 9.97
CA ALA A 420 8.13 -13.39 11.12
C ALA A 420 7.28 -13.35 12.40
N ARG A 421 6.11 -12.71 12.33
CA ARG A 421 5.18 -12.62 13.47
C ARG A 421 4.62 -13.98 13.91
N ILE A 422 4.23 -14.85 12.98
CA ILE A 422 3.76 -16.22 13.29
C ILE A 422 4.85 -17.01 14.01
N SER A 423 6.11 -16.85 13.61
CA SER A 423 7.24 -17.53 14.26
C SER A 423 7.41 -17.07 15.71
N GLU A 424 7.18 -15.79 16.02
CA GLU A 424 7.16 -15.30 17.40
C GLU A 424 6.02 -15.91 18.22
N LEU A 425 4.82 -16.00 17.63
CA LEU A 425 3.63 -16.57 18.29
C LEU A 425 3.78 -18.06 18.60
N LEU A 426 4.55 -18.80 17.80
CA LEU A 426 4.82 -20.23 18.03
C LEU A 426 5.76 -20.50 19.21
N VAL A 427 6.52 -19.50 19.67
CA VAL A 427 7.47 -19.63 20.80
C VAL A 427 6.81 -19.30 22.14
N GLN A 428 5.70 -18.56 22.12
CA GLN A 428 4.91 -18.18 23.30
C GLN A 428 3.99 -19.31 23.72
#